data_AF-A0A553ESS4-F1
#
_entry.id   AF-A0A553ESS4-F1
#
_cell.length_a   1.000
_cell.length_b   1.000
_cell.length_c   1.000
_cell.angle_alpha   90.00
_cell.angle_beta   90.00
_cell.angle_gamma   90.00
#
_symmetry.space_group_name_H-M   'P 1'
#
loop_
_entity.id
_entity.type
_entity.pdbx_description
1 polymer ?
#
loop_
_entity_poly.entity_id
_entity_poly.type
_entity_poly.pdbx_seq_one_letter_code
_entity_poly.pdbx_strand_id
1 'polypeptide(L)'
;MSIIFSSCHDSDLPDKNNDFVPGDVIVGIKADISIDQVFELMNEEHVTIDRMSGFFNYSTLPNDSLTYVTNFLKNKPYLNKRGLTGGSAYVHKLDNVIIITEFFFEMDIAAQQDWMKTMQTLELKDLNGDTKNLLIKVDHGMEEHWANKFNDHPYVEWTHLNAYAEIELL
;
A
#
# COMPACT_ATOMS: atom_id res chain seq x y z
N MET A 1 1.83 -32.43 -6.14
CA MET A 1 1.70 -31.41 -7.19
C MET A 1 0.23 -31.32 -7.50
N SER A 2 -0.48 -30.39 -6.85
CA SER A 2 -1.93 -30.24 -7.05
C SER A 2 -2.15 -29.13 -8.07
N ILE A 3 -2.91 -29.46 -9.11
CA ILE A 3 -3.38 -28.52 -10.12
C ILE A 3 -4.78 -28.11 -9.67
N ILE A 4 -5.01 -26.81 -9.47
CA ILE A 4 -6.33 -26.26 -9.14
C ILE A 4 -6.98 -25.82 -10.45
N PHE A 5 -8.16 -26.34 -10.76
CA PHE A 5 -9.03 -25.83 -11.82
C PHE A 5 -10.11 -24.96 -11.17
N SER A 6 -10.32 -23.75 -11.71
CA SER A 6 -11.42 -22.87 -11.33
C SER A 6 -12.47 -22.90 -12.44
N SER A 7 -13.73 -23.11 -12.06
CA SER A 7 -14.90 -23.09 -12.94
C SER A 7 -15.98 -22.25 -12.26
N CYS A 8 -16.37 -21.11 -12.84
CA CYS A 8 -17.54 -20.36 -12.38
C CYS A 8 -18.81 -20.94 -13.00
N HIS A 9 -19.85 -21.14 -12.19
CA HIS A 9 -21.21 -21.44 -12.66
C HIS A 9 -22.14 -20.29 -12.27
N ASP A 10 -22.79 -19.68 -13.25
CA ASP A 10 -23.52 -18.41 -13.17
C ASP A 10 -24.86 -18.45 -12.39
N SER A 11 -25.21 -19.55 -11.71
CA SER A 11 -26.60 -19.77 -11.29
C SER A 11 -26.95 -19.61 -9.80
N ASP A 12 -25.99 -19.33 -8.90
CA ASP A 12 -26.28 -19.32 -7.45
C ASP A 12 -25.82 -18.06 -6.69
N LEU A 13 -25.94 -16.86 -7.29
CA LEU A 13 -25.65 -15.60 -6.58
C LEU A 13 -26.88 -15.10 -5.78
N PRO A 14 -26.81 -15.01 -4.44
CA PRO A 14 -27.80 -14.30 -3.64
C PRO A 14 -27.73 -12.78 -3.91
N ASP A 15 -28.84 -12.07 -3.66
CA ASP A 15 -29.10 -10.65 -3.95
C ASP A 15 -27.86 -9.73 -4.18
N LYS A 16 -27.78 -9.19 -5.40
CA LYS A 16 -26.80 -8.21 -5.93
C LYS A 16 -26.77 -6.86 -5.18
N ASN A 17 -26.48 -6.84 -3.89
CA ASN A 17 -26.51 -5.58 -3.14
C ASN A 17 -25.33 -5.34 -2.18
N ASN A 18 -24.19 -6.01 -2.38
CA ASN A 18 -22.83 -5.46 -2.17
C ASN A 18 -21.80 -6.61 -2.25
N ASP A 19 -21.28 -6.90 -3.44
CA ASP A 19 -20.21 -7.90 -3.65
C ASP A 19 -18.83 -7.39 -3.16
N PHE A 20 -18.79 -6.29 -2.41
CA PHE A 20 -17.58 -5.61 -1.97
C PHE A 20 -17.67 -5.14 -0.52
N VAL A 21 -16.51 -5.00 0.12
CA VAL A 21 -16.35 -4.55 1.50
C VAL A 21 -16.78 -3.08 1.59
N PRO A 22 -17.82 -2.74 2.38
CA PRO A 22 -18.26 -1.36 2.54
C PRO A 22 -17.14 -0.47 3.11
N GLY A 23 -17.02 0.73 2.55
CA GLY A 23 -16.03 1.74 2.89
C GLY A 23 -14.63 1.52 2.30
N ASP A 24 -14.41 0.46 1.50
CA ASP A 24 -13.10 0.12 0.96
C ASP A 24 -13.00 0.37 -0.56
N VAL A 25 -12.01 1.17 -0.95
CA VAL A 25 -11.62 1.35 -2.36
C VAL A 25 -10.13 1.04 -2.51
N ILE A 26 -9.79 0.27 -3.55
CA ILE A 26 -8.41 -0.04 -3.92
C ILE A 26 -8.00 0.92 -5.05
N VAL A 27 -6.85 1.55 -4.88
CA VAL A 27 -6.31 2.52 -5.85
C VAL A 27 -4.91 2.08 -6.26
N GLY A 28 -4.72 1.87 -7.56
CA GLY A 28 -3.42 1.69 -8.19
C GLY A 28 -2.81 3.04 -8.54
N ILE A 29 -1.59 3.29 -8.11
CA ILE A 29 -0.84 4.52 -8.37
C ILE A 29 0.20 4.24 -9.45
N LYS A 30 0.36 5.18 -10.39
CA LYS A 30 1.37 5.08 -11.45
C LYS A 30 2.78 5.01 -10.84
N ALA A 31 3.65 4.22 -11.47
CA ALA A 31 4.99 3.92 -10.96
C ALA A 31 5.88 5.17 -10.73
N ASP A 32 5.72 6.21 -11.55
CA ASP A 32 6.51 7.45 -11.50
C ASP A 32 6.05 8.45 -10.42
N ILE A 33 4.93 8.17 -9.75
CA ILE A 33 4.40 9.05 -8.70
C ILE A 33 5.08 8.76 -7.38
N SER A 34 5.64 9.81 -6.78
CA SER A 34 6.31 9.76 -5.50
C SER A 34 5.34 9.61 -4.32
N ILE A 35 5.84 9.11 -3.19
CA ILE A 35 5.03 8.91 -1.98
C ILE A 35 4.50 10.23 -1.40
N ASP A 36 5.25 11.32 -1.52
CA ASP A 36 4.82 12.66 -1.10
C ASP A 36 3.66 13.16 -1.96
N GLN A 37 3.70 12.98 -3.28
CA GLN A 37 2.57 13.31 -4.15
C GLN A 37 1.31 12.50 -3.82
N VAL A 38 1.48 11.22 -3.42
CA VAL A 38 0.35 10.40 -2.96
C VAL A 38 -0.22 10.94 -1.65
N PHE A 39 0.63 11.31 -0.69
CA PHE A 39 0.19 11.90 0.56
C PHE A 39 -0.53 13.24 0.34
N GLU A 40 -0.01 14.10 -0.54
CA GLU A 40 -0.68 15.34 -0.94
C GLU A 40 -2.08 15.07 -1.48
N LEU A 41 -2.23 14.18 -2.47
CA LEU A 41 -3.52 13.80 -3.04
C LEU A 41 -4.51 13.32 -1.96
N MET A 42 -4.09 12.40 -1.10
CA MET A 42 -4.99 11.83 -0.09
C MET A 42 -5.40 12.87 0.97
N ASN A 43 -4.50 13.80 1.29
CA ASN A 43 -4.78 14.88 2.24
C ASN A 43 -5.70 15.95 1.65
N GLU A 44 -5.50 16.32 0.38
CA GLU A 44 -6.37 17.25 -0.36
C GLU A 44 -7.81 16.70 -0.45
N GLU A 45 -7.93 15.39 -0.65
CA GLU A 45 -9.22 14.71 -0.74
C GLU A 45 -9.81 14.32 0.61
N HIS A 46 -9.09 14.56 1.71
CA HIS A 46 -9.50 14.19 3.06
C HIS A 46 -9.82 12.69 3.21
N VAL A 47 -9.09 11.84 2.50
CA VAL A 47 -9.25 10.38 2.49
C VAL A 47 -8.14 9.73 3.32
N THR A 48 -8.50 8.76 4.15
CA THR A 48 -7.53 8.01 4.96
C THR A 48 -7.02 6.79 4.21
N ILE A 49 -5.70 6.60 4.21
CA ILE A 49 -5.05 5.41 3.68
C ILE A 49 -5.04 4.32 4.77
N ASP A 50 -5.81 3.24 4.59
CA ASP A 50 -5.79 2.07 5.50
C ASP A 50 -4.53 1.24 5.31
N ARG A 51 -4.14 0.97 4.05
CA ARG A 51 -2.96 0.18 3.71
C ARG A 51 -2.28 0.75 2.48
N MET A 52 -0.96 0.65 2.44
CA MET A 52 -0.18 1.07 1.29
C MET A 52 1.03 0.16 1.09
N SER A 53 1.32 -0.17 -0.16
CA SER A 53 2.46 -1.02 -0.53
C SER A 53 3.03 -0.64 -1.90
N GLY A 54 4.23 -1.15 -2.20
CA GLY A 54 4.89 -0.93 -3.49
C GLY A 54 5.82 0.29 -3.56
N PHE A 55 5.96 1.03 -2.45
CA PHE A 55 6.87 2.16 -2.32
C PHE A 55 8.23 1.68 -1.80
N PHE A 56 8.99 1.01 -2.65
CA PHE A 56 10.30 0.45 -2.27
C PHE A 56 11.36 1.53 -2.18
N ASN A 57 12.20 1.46 -1.16
CA ASN A 57 13.28 2.42 -0.97
C ASN A 57 14.64 1.75 -0.81
N TYR A 58 15.70 2.53 -1.01
CA TYR A 58 17.04 2.18 -0.57
C TYR A 58 17.65 3.31 0.25
N SER A 59 18.50 2.97 1.22
CA SER A 59 19.25 3.93 2.03
C SER A 59 20.67 4.06 1.47
N THR A 60 21.18 5.30 1.46
CA THR A 60 22.59 5.58 1.15
C THR A 60 23.53 5.48 2.35
N LEU A 61 23.00 5.12 3.53
CA LEU A 61 23.83 4.87 4.71
C LEU A 61 24.79 3.68 4.49
N PRO A 62 25.95 3.67 5.15
CA PRO A 62 26.88 2.55 5.06
C PRO A 62 26.25 1.23 5.55
N ASN A 63 26.64 0.10 4.94
CA ASN A 63 26.04 -1.22 5.24
C ASN A 63 26.14 -1.66 6.71
N ASP A 64 27.14 -1.17 7.46
CA ASP A 64 27.26 -1.44 8.90
C ASP A 64 26.14 -0.80 9.73
N SER A 65 25.39 0.14 9.13
CA SER A 65 24.21 0.78 9.69
C SER A 65 22.94 -0.07 9.53
N LEU A 66 22.99 -1.27 8.94
CA LEU A 66 21.81 -2.14 8.75
C LEU A 66 21.04 -2.37 10.05
N THR A 67 21.75 -2.65 11.15
CA THR A 67 21.12 -2.87 12.47
C THR A 67 20.41 -1.61 12.96
N TYR A 68 21.02 -0.43 12.76
CA TYR A 68 20.40 0.85 13.09
C TYR A 68 19.13 1.08 12.29
N VAL A 69 19.19 0.93 10.96
CA VAL A 69 18.03 1.06 10.05
C VAL A 69 16.91 0.11 10.45
N THR A 70 17.23 -1.17 10.66
CA THR A 70 16.25 -2.19 11.05
C THR A 70 15.55 -1.84 12.37
N ASN A 71 16.32 -1.40 13.37
CA ASN A 71 15.74 -1.02 14.67
C ASN A 71 14.91 0.26 14.56
N PHE A 72 15.31 1.21 13.71
CA PHE A 72 14.55 2.43 13.46
C PHE A 72 13.17 2.12 12.88
N LEU A 73 13.10 1.24 11.86
CA LEU A 73 11.84 0.82 11.21
C LEU A 73 10.93 0.02 12.15
N LYS A 74 11.48 -0.84 13.01
CA LYS A 74 10.72 -1.61 14.01
C LYS A 74 9.98 -0.74 15.03
N ASN A 75 10.46 0.48 15.25
CA ASN A 75 9.83 1.42 16.18
C ASN A 75 8.72 2.27 15.52
N LYS A 76 8.46 2.07 14.21
CA LYS A 76 7.41 2.80 13.50
C LYS A 76 6.06 2.10 13.66
N PRO A 77 5.06 2.72 14.31
CA PRO A 77 3.79 2.05 14.60
C PRO A 77 3.03 1.67 13.32
N TYR A 78 3.05 2.51 12.29
CA TYR A 78 2.41 2.26 10.99
C TYR A 78 3.12 1.19 10.14
N LEU A 79 4.29 0.69 10.56
CA LEU A 79 4.96 -0.47 9.97
C LEU A 79 4.77 -1.74 10.81
N ASN A 80 4.12 -1.66 11.97
CA ASN A 80 4.03 -2.77 12.93
C ASN A 80 2.61 -2.83 13.52
N LYS A 81 1.61 -3.12 12.67
CA LYS A 81 0.20 -3.26 13.06
C LYS A 81 -0.37 -4.62 12.66
N ARG A 82 -1.51 -4.96 13.28
CA ARG A 82 -2.32 -6.16 12.94
C ARG A 82 -1.53 -7.48 13.02
N GLY A 83 -0.52 -7.54 13.89
CA GLY A 83 0.37 -8.70 14.05
C GLY A 83 1.38 -8.89 12.92
N LEU A 84 1.52 -7.92 12.01
CA LEU A 84 2.43 -7.97 10.87
C LEU A 84 3.57 -6.96 11.05
N THR A 85 4.79 -7.37 10.66
CA THR A 85 5.93 -6.47 10.50
C THR A 85 6.03 -6.08 9.04
N GLY A 86 5.55 -4.88 8.74
CA GLY A 86 5.55 -4.29 7.42
C GLY A 86 6.88 -3.65 7.01
N GLY A 87 7.75 -3.30 7.97
CA GLY A 87 9.07 -2.72 7.67
C GLY A 87 10.21 -3.74 7.78
N SER A 88 10.96 -3.95 6.71
CA SER A 88 12.17 -4.78 6.72
C SER A 88 13.32 -4.13 5.94
N ALA A 89 14.56 -4.46 6.31
CA ALA A 89 15.75 -3.96 5.63
C ALA A 89 16.79 -5.07 5.42
N TYR A 90 17.50 -5.04 4.29
CA TYR A 90 18.59 -5.96 4.00
C TYR A 90 19.65 -5.30 3.11
N VAL A 91 20.88 -5.80 3.13
CA VAL A 91 21.95 -5.32 2.24
C VAL A 91 21.84 -6.00 0.89
N HIS A 92 21.64 -5.23 -0.18
CA HIS A 92 21.77 -5.71 -1.54
C HIS A 92 23.25 -5.70 -1.94
N LYS A 93 23.84 -6.89 -2.07
CA LYS A 93 25.30 -7.05 -2.23
C LYS A 93 25.84 -6.50 -3.54
N LEU A 94 25.05 -6.48 -4.61
CA LEU A 94 25.51 -6.03 -5.92
C LEU A 94 25.68 -4.51 -5.97
N ASP A 95 24.67 -3.79 -5.48
CA ASP A 95 24.67 -2.32 -5.50
C ASP A 95 25.29 -1.72 -4.23
N ASN A 96 25.59 -2.56 -3.23
CA ASN A 96 26.18 -2.18 -1.95
C ASN A 96 25.34 -1.10 -1.22
N VAL A 97 24.02 -1.26 -1.24
CA VAL A 97 23.04 -0.40 -0.56
C VAL A 97 22.18 -1.22 0.38
N ILE A 98 21.55 -0.54 1.34
CA ILE A 98 20.50 -1.15 2.18
C ILE A 98 19.18 -0.95 1.45
N ILE A 99 18.48 -2.03 1.11
CA ILE A 99 17.12 -2.02 0.57
C ILE A 99 16.13 -2.09 1.72
N ILE A 100 15.06 -1.32 1.61
CA ILE A 100 13.94 -1.29 2.53
C ILE A 100 12.69 -1.77 1.78
N THR A 101 11.93 -2.64 2.43
CA THR A 101 10.62 -3.07 1.97
C THR A 101 9.59 -2.67 3.00
N GLU A 102 8.57 -1.95 2.57
CA GLU A 102 7.54 -1.41 3.44
C GLU A 102 6.13 -1.88 3.05
N PHE A 103 5.37 -2.20 4.09
CA PHE A 103 3.93 -2.31 4.06
C PHE A 103 3.38 -1.41 5.16
N PHE A 104 2.63 -0.39 4.76
CA PHE A 104 2.13 0.64 5.65
C PHE A 104 0.70 0.34 6.09
N PHE A 105 0.37 0.75 7.31
CA PHE A 105 -0.96 0.64 7.90
C PHE A 105 -1.39 1.98 8.48
N GLU A 106 -2.64 2.36 8.21
CA GLU A 106 -3.34 3.48 8.86
C GLU A 106 -2.51 4.77 8.77
N MET A 107 -2.18 5.16 7.54
CA MET A 107 -1.33 6.31 7.24
C MET A 107 -2.12 7.62 7.32
N ASP A 108 -2.45 8.02 8.55
CA ASP A 108 -2.96 9.35 8.86
C ASP A 108 -1.88 10.45 8.64
N ILE A 109 -2.28 11.73 8.77
CA ILE A 109 -1.37 12.86 8.55
C ILE A 109 -0.11 12.77 9.44
N ALA A 110 -0.24 12.32 10.69
CA ALA A 110 0.89 12.23 11.61
C ALA A 110 1.86 11.11 11.20
N ALA A 111 1.33 9.95 10.80
CA ALA A 111 2.10 8.84 10.27
C ALA A 111 2.82 9.20 8.96
N GLN A 112 2.13 9.89 8.05
CA GLN A 112 2.70 10.41 6.80
C GLN A 112 3.88 11.37 7.09
N GLN A 113 3.70 12.33 7.99
CA GLN A 113 4.76 13.26 8.37
C GLN A 113 5.95 12.58 9.06
N ASP A 114 5.70 11.60 9.93
CA ASP A 114 6.76 10.81 10.54
C ASP A 114 7.50 9.95 9.51
N TRP A 115 6.81 9.42 8.51
CA TRP A 115 7.44 8.70 7.41
C TRP A 115 8.34 9.62 6.58
N MET A 116 7.89 10.82 6.23
CA MET A 116 8.74 11.80 5.52
C MET A 116 10.01 12.13 6.31
N LYS A 117 9.90 12.28 7.64
CA LYS A 117 11.08 12.46 8.52
C LYS A 117 11.96 11.22 8.56
N THR A 118 11.37 10.03 8.50
CA THR A 118 12.09 8.74 8.47
C THR A 118 12.90 8.62 7.19
N MET A 119 12.32 8.97 6.04
CA MET A 119 13.04 9.00 4.77
C MET A 119 14.24 9.94 4.82
N GLN A 120 14.10 11.12 5.41
CA GLN A 120 15.22 12.05 5.59
C GLN A 120 16.28 11.51 6.56
N THR A 121 15.85 10.96 7.70
CA THR A 121 16.77 10.46 8.75
C THR A 121 17.59 9.27 8.28
N LEU A 122 16.98 8.37 7.51
CA LEU A 122 17.62 7.16 7.00
C LEU A 122 18.20 7.34 5.59
N GLU A 123 18.19 8.56 5.05
CA GLU A 123 18.64 8.88 3.69
C GLU A 123 18.00 7.97 2.62
N LEU A 124 16.70 7.75 2.73
CA LEU A 124 15.94 6.89 1.83
C LEU A 124 15.71 7.57 0.48
N LYS A 125 15.81 6.77 -0.58
CA LYS A 125 15.53 7.14 -1.96
C LYS A 125 14.59 6.12 -2.57
N ASP A 126 13.61 6.59 -3.33
CA ASP A 126 12.65 5.74 -4.03
C ASP A 126 13.37 4.91 -5.10
N LEU A 127 13.03 3.62 -5.17
CA LEU A 127 13.48 2.69 -6.23
C LEU A 127 12.56 2.71 -7.46
N ASN A 128 11.49 3.49 -7.43
CA ASN A 128 10.42 3.54 -8.42
C ASN A 128 9.83 2.16 -8.68
N GLY A 129 9.19 1.59 -7.65
CA GLY A 129 8.48 0.32 -7.80
C GLY A 129 7.43 0.36 -8.91
N ASP A 130 7.38 -0.70 -9.73
CA ASP A 130 6.48 -0.80 -10.89
C ASP A 130 5.00 -0.82 -10.51
N THR A 131 4.67 -1.22 -9.28
CA THR A 131 3.30 -1.34 -8.79
C THR A 131 3.17 -0.70 -7.43
N LYS A 132 2.35 0.34 -7.31
CA LYS A 132 2.05 1.06 -6.07
C LYS A 132 0.56 0.96 -5.78
N ASN A 133 0.19 0.50 -4.60
CA ASN A 133 -1.21 0.20 -4.27
C ASN A 133 -1.61 0.81 -2.94
N LEU A 134 -2.84 1.34 -2.91
CA LEU A 134 -3.48 1.87 -1.71
C LEU A 134 -4.79 1.12 -1.48
N LEU A 135 -5.09 0.84 -0.22
CA LEU A 135 -6.45 0.63 0.25
C LEU A 135 -6.84 1.88 1.03
N ILE A 136 -7.89 2.56 0.59
CA ILE A 136 -8.40 3.77 1.23
C ILE A 136 -9.74 3.51 1.91
N LYS A 137 -10.03 4.30 2.94
CA LYS A 137 -11.33 4.33 3.63
C LYS A 137 -12.15 5.51 3.18
N VAL A 138 -13.40 5.23 2.81
CA VAL A 138 -14.40 6.22 2.41
C VAL A 138 -15.71 5.98 3.16
N ASP A 139 -16.62 6.94 3.09
CA ASP A 139 -17.96 6.77 3.66
C ASP A 139 -18.70 5.61 3.00
N HIS A 140 -19.44 4.84 3.80
CA HIS A 140 -20.20 3.70 3.30
C HIS A 140 -21.23 4.14 2.24
N GLY A 141 -21.26 3.44 1.10
CA GLY A 141 -22.12 3.78 -0.04
C GLY A 141 -21.53 4.82 -0.99
N MET A 142 -20.32 5.33 -0.73
CA MET A 142 -19.61 6.28 -1.60
C MET A 142 -18.46 5.63 -2.38
N GLU A 143 -18.30 4.31 -2.31
CA GLU A 143 -17.17 3.58 -2.87
C GLU A 143 -17.07 3.76 -4.39
N GLU A 144 -18.18 3.64 -5.11
CA GLU A 144 -18.23 3.89 -6.56
C GLU A 144 -17.91 5.34 -6.93
N HIS A 145 -18.41 6.30 -6.15
CA HIS A 145 -18.11 7.72 -6.37
C HIS A 145 -16.60 7.98 -6.27
N TRP A 146 -15.97 7.46 -5.21
CA TRP A 146 -14.54 7.62 -4.98
C TRP A 146 -13.69 6.85 -5.98
N ALA A 147 -14.08 5.64 -6.35
CA ALA A 147 -13.40 4.89 -7.41
C ALA A 147 -13.40 5.68 -8.72
N ASN A 148 -14.57 6.14 -9.18
CA ASN A 148 -14.66 6.94 -10.41
C ASN A 148 -13.85 8.25 -10.32
N LYS A 149 -13.94 8.97 -9.20
CA LYS A 149 -13.20 10.21 -8.99
C LYS A 149 -11.69 10.01 -9.05
N PHE A 150 -11.16 8.98 -8.39
CA PHE A 150 -9.73 8.69 -8.42
C PHE A 150 -9.28 8.16 -9.77
N ASN A 151 -10.11 7.37 -10.47
CA ASN A 151 -9.77 6.83 -11.79
C ASN A 151 -9.45 7.94 -12.83
N ASP A 152 -10.05 9.12 -12.67
CA ASP A 152 -9.81 10.28 -13.54
C ASP A 152 -8.58 11.12 -13.12
N HIS A 153 -7.95 10.82 -11.98
CA HIS A 153 -6.83 11.61 -11.45
C HIS A 153 -5.50 11.25 -12.16
N PRO A 154 -4.65 12.22 -12.52
CA PRO A 154 -3.41 11.98 -13.27
C PRO A 154 -2.39 11.06 -12.57
N TYR A 155 -2.47 10.92 -11.25
CA TYR A 155 -1.57 10.04 -10.47
C TYR A 155 -2.03 8.59 -10.38
N VAL A 156 -3.30 8.34 -10.70
CA VAL A 156 -3.94 7.03 -10.54
C VAL A 156 -3.88 6.28 -11.87
N GLU A 157 -3.55 5.00 -11.79
CA GLU A 157 -3.52 4.10 -12.94
C GLU A 157 -4.85 3.35 -13.10
N TRP A 158 -5.44 2.93 -11.98
CA TRP A 158 -6.72 2.23 -11.94
C TRP A 158 -7.33 2.31 -10.54
N THR A 159 -8.64 2.02 -10.46
CA THR A 159 -9.36 1.88 -9.19
C THR A 159 -10.29 0.67 -9.22
N HIS A 160 -10.46 0.01 -8.09
CA HIS A 160 -11.40 -1.11 -7.92
C HIS A 160 -12.12 -1.04 -6.58
N LEU A 161 -13.36 -1.54 -6.55
CA LEU A 161 -14.05 -1.84 -5.29
C LEU A 161 -13.41 -3.08 -4.66
N ASN A 162 -13.27 -3.11 -3.34
CA ASN A 162 -12.67 -4.24 -2.63
C ASN A 162 -13.65 -5.43 -2.55
N ALA A 163 -13.71 -6.25 -3.60
CA ALA A 163 -14.65 -7.35 -3.71
C ALA A 163 -14.39 -8.51 -2.72
N TYR A 164 -15.44 -9.19 -2.27
CA TYR A 164 -15.31 -10.47 -1.59
C TYR A 164 -14.93 -11.56 -2.62
N ALA A 165 -13.97 -12.40 -2.27
CA ALA A 165 -13.66 -13.60 -3.06
C ALA A 165 -14.28 -14.82 -2.37
N GLU A 166 -15.19 -15.52 -3.04
CA GLU A 166 -15.62 -16.85 -2.62
C GLU A 166 -14.62 -17.88 -3.13
N ILE A 167 -14.13 -18.72 -2.21
CA ILE A 167 -13.27 -19.86 -2.54
C ILE A 167 -14.09 -21.12 -2.30
N GLU A 168 -14.52 -21.76 -3.39
CA GLU A 168 -15.08 -23.11 -3.31
C GLU A 168 -13.94 -24.14 -3.24
N LEU A 169 -13.96 -24.95 -2.18
CA LEU A 169 -13.05 -26.08 -2.03
C LEU A 169 -13.73 -27.33 -2.61
N LEU A 170 -13.21 -27.81 -3.74
CA LEU A 170 -13.60 -29.08 -4.38
C LEU A 170 -12.95 -30.30 -3.70
#